data_AF-A0A1S6GLF0-F1
#
_entry.id   AF-A0A1S6GLF0-F1
#
_cell.length_a   1.000
_cell.length_b   1.000
_cell.length_c   1.000
_cell.angle_alpha   90.00
_cell.angle_beta   90.00
_cell.angle_gamma   90.00
#
_symmetry.space_group_name_H-M   'P 1'
#
loop_
_entity.id
_entity.type
_entity.pdbx_description
1 polymer ?
#
loop_
_entity_poly.entity_id
_entity_poly.type
_entity_poly.pdbx_seq_one_letter_code
_entity_poly.pdbx_strand_id
1 'polypeptide(L)'
;MHKVGRALLVLPKGQVANHELAICTRLQSTQAKPMDAALERQKKKERAMNKEAVHSKSFAQNMFRGIIESEQVFPYPQVLNEDQKETLQMLVPIAERVMGEQNDPAKNDELETVPEETVQNLRELGAFGLQVPEELGGVGLTNTQYARLTEIVGGNDLGVGIFIGAHQSIGFKGILLVGTPKKKKK
;
A
#
# COMPACT_ATOMS: atom_id res chain seq x y z
N MET A 1 -68.78 26.74 -8.13
CA MET A 1 -69.23 27.81 -7.18
C MET A 1 -70.30 27.21 -6.28
N HIS A 2 -70.18 27.29 -4.95
CA HIS A 2 -71.33 27.41 -4.03
C HIS A 2 -70.85 27.77 -2.62
N LYS A 3 -71.73 28.40 -1.83
CA LYS A 3 -71.38 29.08 -0.58
C LYS A 3 -71.25 28.13 0.61
N VAL A 4 -70.35 28.53 1.51
CA VAL A 4 -70.31 28.17 2.93
C VAL A 4 -71.71 28.23 3.56
N GLY A 5 -72.12 27.14 4.23
CA GLY A 5 -73.32 27.06 5.05
C GLY A 5 -73.04 26.16 6.26
N ARG A 6 -73.02 26.75 7.46
CA ARG A 6 -72.53 26.12 8.70
C ARG A 6 -73.69 25.50 9.47
N ALA A 7 -73.58 24.23 9.86
CA ALA A 7 -74.48 23.59 10.81
C ALA A 7 -73.72 23.28 12.13
N LEU A 8 -74.34 23.66 13.25
CA LEU A 8 -74.01 23.30 14.65
C LEU A 8 -74.26 21.78 14.83
N LEU A 9 -73.69 20.98 15.73
CA LEU A 9 -73.36 21.02 17.17
C LEU A 9 -72.29 19.90 17.44
N VAL A 10 -71.63 19.69 18.60
CA VAL A 10 -71.23 20.45 19.81
C VAL A 10 -70.10 19.64 20.47
N LEU A 11 -69.18 20.27 21.21
CA LEU A 11 -68.29 19.59 22.18
C LEU A 11 -68.22 20.37 23.51
N PRO A 12 -67.95 19.70 24.66
CA PRO A 12 -68.26 20.24 25.98
C PRO A 12 -67.29 21.32 26.47
N LYS A 13 -67.76 22.12 27.43
CA LYS A 13 -67.03 23.24 28.04
C LYS A 13 -65.96 22.74 29.02
N GLY A 14 -64.72 23.21 28.86
CA GLY A 14 -63.65 23.07 29.87
C GLY A 14 -62.31 23.66 29.41
N GLN A 15 -61.96 24.85 29.94
CA GLN A 15 -60.61 25.44 30.05
C GLN A 15 -59.64 25.27 28.84
N VAL A 16 -59.55 26.18 27.88
CA VAL A 16 -58.96 27.55 27.93
C VAL A 16 -57.45 27.58 28.19
N ALA A 17 -56.70 27.93 27.12
CA ALA A 17 -55.32 28.46 27.08
C ALA A 17 -54.16 27.53 27.51
N ASN A 18 -52.99 27.51 26.87
CA ASN A 18 -52.39 28.46 25.92
C ASN A 18 -51.96 27.81 24.59
N HIS A 19 -51.99 28.60 23.51
CA HIS A 19 -51.51 28.19 22.19
C HIS A 19 -50.48 29.20 21.66
N GLU A 20 -49.28 29.22 22.24
CA GLU A 20 -48.08 29.71 21.53
C GLU A 20 -47.56 28.56 20.67
N LEU A 21 -48.02 28.44 19.42
CA LEU A 21 -47.47 29.15 18.26
C LEU A 21 -46.03 28.69 17.98
N ALA A 22 -45.86 27.93 16.89
CA ALA A 22 -44.65 27.18 16.56
C ALA A 22 -43.48 28.08 16.08
N ILE A 23 -42.89 28.85 17.00
CA ILE A 23 -41.74 29.72 16.76
C ILE A 23 -40.54 29.29 17.63
N CYS A 24 -40.04 28.06 17.48
CA CYS A 24 -38.73 27.71 18.08
C CYS A 24 -37.96 26.48 17.52
N THR A 25 -38.50 25.68 16.61
CA THR A 25 -37.77 24.49 16.10
C THR A 25 -36.49 24.84 15.33
N ARG A 26 -36.40 26.04 14.73
CA ARG A 26 -35.17 26.57 14.11
C ARG A 26 -34.10 27.06 15.10
N LEU A 27 -34.45 27.28 16.38
CA LEU A 27 -33.52 27.71 17.43
C LEU A 27 -32.96 26.55 18.25
N GLN A 28 -33.59 25.36 18.20
CA GLN A 28 -33.08 24.17 18.87
C GLN A 28 -31.92 23.50 18.10
N SER A 29 -31.79 23.72 16.78
CA SER A 29 -30.71 23.14 15.98
C SER A 29 -29.32 23.71 16.33
N THR A 30 -29.24 24.88 16.97
CA THR A 30 -27.98 25.48 17.44
C THR A 30 -27.60 25.05 18.86
N GLN A 31 -28.46 24.31 19.57
CA GLN A 31 -28.16 23.73 20.90
C GLN A 31 -27.82 22.23 20.86
N ALA A 32 -27.79 21.62 19.67
CA ALA A 32 -27.30 20.25 19.52
C ALA A 32 -25.82 20.18 19.91
N LYS A 33 -25.51 19.65 21.09
CA LYS A 33 -24.14 19.22 21.44
C LYS A 33 -23.64 18.32 20.31
N PRO A 34 -22.41 18.50 19.79
CA PRO A 34 -21.89 17.59 18.80
C PRO A 34 -21.93 16.17 19.37
N MET A 35 -22.49 15.20 18.63
CA MET A 35 -22.40 13.79 19.00
C MET A 35 -20.93 13.46 19.34
N ASP A 36 -20.69 12.59 20.32
CA ASP A 36 -19.34 12.31 20.82
C ASP A 36 -18.39 11.87 19.68
N ALA A 37 -18.91 11.18 18.66
CA ALA A 37 -18.17 10.83 17.45
C ALA A 37 -17.68 12.05 16.62
N ALA A 38 -18.45 13.14 16.56
CA ALA A 38 -18.04 14.39 15.93
C ALA A 38 -16.99 15.13 16.77
N LEU A 39 -17.16 15.11 18.10
CA LEU A 39 -16.25 15.73 19.06
C LEU A 39 -14.88 15.01 19.08
N GLU A 40 -14.86 13.68 19.04
CA GLU A 40 -13.64 12.87 18.86
C GLU A 40 -13.02 13.05 17.47
N ARG A 41 -13.82 13.16 16.40
CA ARG A 41 -13.31 13.48 15.06
C ARG A 41 -12.67 14.87 15.01
N GLN A 42 -13.20 15.83 15.75
CA GLN A 42 -12.66 17.18 15.88
C GLN A 42 -11.35 17.20 16.70
N LYS A 43 -11.34 16.59 17.89
CA LYS A 43 -10.11 16.39 18.69
C LYS A 43 -9.01 15.67 17.90
N LYS A 44 -9.37 14.66 17.09
CA LYS A 44 -8.42 13.93 16.23
C LYS A 44 -7.86 14.81 15.11
N LYS A 45 -8.67 15.72 14.54
CA LYS A 45 -8.19 16.75 13.59
C LYS A 45 -7.27 17.75 14.29
N GLU A 46 -7.66 18.29 15.44
CA GLU A 46 -6.86 19.25 16.21
C GLU A 46 -5.50 18.65 16.63
N ARG A 47 -5.48 17.40 17.11
CA ARG A 47 -4.24 16.65 17.38
C ARG A 47 -3.39 16.39 16.14
N ALA A 48 -4.00 16.23 14.97
CA ALA A 48 -3.27 16.08 13.71
C ALA A 48 -2.72 17.42 13.20
N MET A 49 -3.42 18.54 13.45
CA MET A 49 -3.01 19.89 13.08
C MET A 49 -1.93 20.46 14.01
N ASN A 50 -1.97 20.12 15.31
CA ASN A 50 -0.94 20.48 16.29
C ASN A 50 0.32 19.61 16.22
N LYS A 51 0.39 18.64 15.30
CA LYS A 51 1.61 17.88 15.08
C LYS A 51 2.57 18.71 14.22
N GLU A 52 3.76 18.99 14.75
CA GLU A 52 4.81 19.68 13.99
C GLU A 52 5.04 19.01 12.64
N ALA A 53 5.19 19.83 11.61
CA ALA A 53 5.41 19.38 10.25
C ALA A 53 6.82 18.77 10.14
N VAL A 54 6.91 17.45 10.30
CA VAL A 54 8.16 16.70 10.11
C VAL A 54 8.76 17.07 8.75
N HIS A 55 10.01 17.54 8.76
CA HIS A 55 10.77 17.73 7.53
C HIS A 55 11.05 16.36 6.93
N SER A 56 10.67 16.18 5.67
CA SER A 56 10.87 14.93 4.95
C SER A 56 12.17 15.01 4.16
N LYS A 57 12.85 13.89 3.97
CA LYS A 57 13.98 13.80 3.02
C LYS A 57 13.52 13.49 1.59
N SER A 58 12.22 13.28 1.38
CA SER A 58 11.67 12.98 0.05
C SER A 58 11.61 14.23 -0.81
N PHE A 59 12.39 14.24 -1.90
CA PHE A 59 12.30 15.25 -2.96
C PHE A 59 10.86 15.45 -3.44
N ALA A 60 10.17 14.35 -3.77
CA ALA A 60 8.81 14.38 -4.28
C ALA A 60 7.81 15.01 -3.29
N GLN A 61 7.94 14.75 -1.98
CA GLN A 61 7.07 15.35 -0.97
C GLN A 61 7.33 16.87 -0.80
N ASN A 62 8.60 17.28 -0.83
CA ASN A 62 8.98 18.68 -0.62
C ASN A 62 8.72 19.56 -1.85
N MET A 63 8.70 18.97 -3.06
CA MET A 63 8.26 19.64 -4.28
C MET A 63 6.87 20.27 -4.13
N PHE A 64 5.90 19.59 -3.48
CA PHE A 64 4.57 20.14 -3.18
C PHE A 64 4.59 21.30 -2.17
N ARG A 65 5.69 21.49 -1.45
CA ARG A 65 5.91 22.61 -0.49
C ARG A 65 6.71 23.76 -1.11
N GLY A 66 7.13 23.65 -2.37
CA GLY A 66 8.07 24.59 -2.99
C GLY A 66 9.50 24.48 -2.46
N ILE A 67 9.84 23.39 -1.76
CA ILE A 67 11.16 23.14 -1.18
C ILE A 67 11.90 22.13 -2.07
N ILE A 68 13.11 22.48 -2.50
CA ILE A 68 14.00 21.55 -3.23
C ILE A 68 14.81 20.78 -2.19
N GLU A 69 14.41 19.55 -1.89
CA GLU A 69 15.13 18.62 -1.02
C GLU A 69 15.85 17.57 -1.87
N SER A 70 17.15 17.78 -2.14
CA SER A 70 17.91 16.98 -3.11
C SER A 70 18.61 15.76 -2.52
N GLU A 71 18.63 15.58 -1.19
CA GLU A 71 19.47 14.56 -0.51
C GLU A 71 19.29 13.13 -1.09
N GLN A 72 18.06 12.76 -1.48
CA GLN A 72 17.74 11.43 -2.01
C GLN A 72 17.88 11.28 -3.53
N VAL A 73 18.33 12.32 -4.25
CA VAL A 73 18.33 12.37 -5.73
C VAL A 73 19.69 12.76 -6.32
N PHE A 74 20.42 13.68 -5.68
CA PHE A 74 21.67 14.23 -6.21
C PHE A 74 22.82 14.17 -5.20
N PRO A 75 24.01 13.64 -5.57
CA PRO A 75 24.31 12.94 -6.82
C PRO A 75 23.53 11.61 -6.93
N TYR A 76 23.53 11.00 -8.13
CA TYR A 76 22.88 9.70 -8.30
C TYR A 76 23.49 8.66 -7.35
N PRO A 77 22.68 7.91 -6.57
CA PRO A 77 23.18 7.12 -5.46
C PRO A 77 23.96 5.89 -5.93
N GLN A 78 25.21 5.76 -5.48
CA GLN A 78 26.01 4.55 -5.60
C GLN A 78 26.01 3.84 -4.24
N VAL A 79 25.23 2.75 -4.14
CA VAL A 79 24.91 2.12 -2.84
C VAL A 79 25.59 0.77 -2.61
N LEU A 80 26.21 0.18 -3.64
CA LEU A 80 26.87 -1.12 -3.55
C LEU A 80 28.35 -0.95 -3.18
N ASN A 81 28.81 -1.70 -2.18
CA ASN A 81 30.24 -1.90 -1.94
C ASN A 81 30.85 -2.89 -2.96
N GLU A 82 32.17 -3.12 -2.92
CA GLU A 82 32.83 -3.99 -3.91
C GLU A 82 32.35 -5.45 -3.79
N ASP A 83 32.31 -6.02 -2.59
CA ASP A 83 31.80 -7.38 -2.34
C ASP A 83 30.40 -7.60 -2.96
N GLN A 84 29.48 -6.65 -2.79
CA GLN A 84 28.13 -6.69 -3.36
C GLN A 84 28.11 -6.57 -4.89
N LYS A 85 29.05 -5.84 -5.48
CA LYS A 85 29.23 -5.79 -6.94
C LYS A 85 29.78 -7.12 -7.45
N GLU A 86 30.74 -7.73 -6.77
CA GLU A 86 31.30 -9.04 -7.12
C GLU A 86 30.22 -10.14 -7.05
N THR A 87 29.43 -10.19 -5.97
CA THR A 87 28.26 -11.10 -5.88
C THR A 87 27.32 -10.91 -7.06
N LEU A 88 27.03 -9.67 -7.44
CA LEU A 88 26.13 -9.37 -8.55
C LEU A 88 26.73 -9.78 -9.90
N GLN A 89 28.03 -9.54 -10.12
CA GLN A 89 28.76 -9.95 -11.32
C GLN A 89 28.83 -11.48 -11.48
N MET A 90 28.82 -12.24 -10.38
CA MET A 90 28.71 -13.70 -10.44
C MET A 90 27.30 -14.18 -10.79
N LEU A 91 26.26 -13.53 -10.25
CA LEU A 91 24.87 -13.96 -10.45
C LEU A 91 24.28 -13.55 -11.81
N VAL A 92 24.66 -12.38 -12.34
CA VAL A 92 24.12 -11.84 -13.60
C VAL A 92 24.28 -12.81 -14.79
N PRO A 93 25.48 -13.38 -15.09
CA PRO A 93 25.65 -14.32 -16.20
C PRO A 93 24.88 -15.64 -16.01
N ILE A 94 24.62 -16.05 -14.77
CA ILE A 94 23.83 -17.25 -14.47
C ILE A 94 22.35 -16.96 -14.74
N ALA A 95 21.84 -15.82 -14.28
CA ALA A 95 20.47 -15.38 -14.56
C ALA A 95 20.23 -15.16 -16.07
N GLU A 96 21.19 -14.57 -16.79
CA GLU A 96 21.12 -14.39 -18.24
C GLU A 96 21.10 -15.73 -18.97
N ARG A 97 21.86 -16.74 -18.52
CA ARG A 97 21.80 -18.12 -19.05
C ARG A 97 20.45 -18.79 -18.77
N VAL A 98 19.99 -18.77 -17.52
CA VAL A 98 18.72 -19.41 -17.12
C VAL A 98 17.54 -18.80 -17.89
N MET A 99 17.51 -17.47 -18.05
CA MET A 99 16.40 -16.78 -18.70
C MET A 99 16.50 -16.71 -20.23
N GLY A 100 17.70 -16.75 -20.81
CA GLY A 100 17.93 -16.60 -22.25
C GLY A 100 18.24 -17.90 -23.01
N GLU A 101 18.75 -18.93 -22.34
CA GLU A 101 19.07 -20.23 -22.96
C GLU A 101 18.17 -21.38 -22.47
N GLN A 102 17.70 -21.33 -21.22
CA GLN A 102 16.99 -22.44 -20.56
C GLN A 102 15.48 -22.17 -20.33
N ASN A 103 15.02 -20.95 -20.56
CA ASN A 103 13.62 -20.56 -20.49
C ASN A 103 13.08 -20.31 -21.91
N ASP A 104 11.86 -20.77 -22.18
CA ASP A 104 11.15 -20.51 -23.43
C ASP A 104 9.84 -19.76 -23.10
N PRO A 105 9.80 -18.43 -23.26
CA PRO A 105 8.62 -17.64 -22.92
C PRO A 105 7.38 -18.00 -23.74
N ALA A 106 7.55 -18.44 -25.00
CA ALA A 106 6.44 -18.80 -25.88
C ALA A 106 5.82 -20.13 -25.44
N LYS A 107 6.67 -21.10 -25.07
CA LYS A 107 6.22 -22.37 -24.47
C LYS A 107 5.55 -22.17 -23.11
N ASN A 108 6.02 -21.23 -22.30
CA ASN A 108 5.40 -20.91 -21.00
C ASN A 108 3.98 -20.34 -21.18
N ASP A 109 3.78 -19.48 -22.18
CA ASP A 109 2.47 -18.93 -22.56
C ASP A 109 1.53 -20.01 -23.12
N GLU A 110 2.01 -20.83 -24.07
CA GLU A 110 1.24 -21.95 -24.66
C GLU A 110 0.77 -22.98 -23.62
N LEU A 111 1.58 -23.24 -22.59
CA LEU A 111 1.25 -24.18 -21.52
C LEU A 111 0.48 -23.55 -20.35
N GLU A 112 0.25 -22.24 -20.37
CA GLU A 112 -0.32 -21.44 -19.27
C GLU A 112 0.41 -21.63 -17.90
N THR A 113 1.67 -22.07 -17.92
CA THR A 113 2.44 -22.41 -16.72
C THR A 113 3.95 -22.38 -16.96
N VAL A 114 4.73 -22.25 -15.89
CA VAL A 114 6.19 -22.41 -15.93
C VAL A 114 6.53 -23.92 -15.83
N PRO A 115 7.22 -24.53 -16.81
CA PRO A 115 7.61 -25.94 -16.75
C PRO A 115 8.51 -26.27 -15.55
N GLU A 116 8.36 -27.46 -14.97
CA GLU A 116 9.12 -27.86 -13.76
C GLU A 116 10.64 -27.82 -13.97
N GLU A 117 11.14 -28.07 -15.18
CA GLU A 117 12.56 -27.93 -15.54
C GLU A 117 13.04 -26.48 -15.35
N THR A 118 12.28 -25.50 -15.86
CA THR A 118 12.54 -24.07 -15.66
C THR A 118 12.42 -23.69 -14.19
N VAL A 119 11.42 -24.23 -13.46
CA VAL A 119 11.27 -24.02 -12.01
C VAL A 119 12.51 -24.54 -11.26
N GLN A 120 13.05 -25.69 -11.64
CA GLN A 120 14.25 -26.26 -11.04
C GLN A 120 15.50 -25.41 -11.32
N ASN A 121 15.70 -24.94 -12.55
CA ASN A 121 16.79 -24.02 -12.89
C ASN A 121 16.69 -22.70 -12.08
N LEU A 122 15.47 -22.19 -11.86
CA LEU A 122 15.21 -21.03 -11.00
C LEU A 122 15.48 -21.32 -9.50
N ARG A 123 15.26 -22.55 -9.03
CA ARG A 123 15.64 -22.97 -7.66
C ARG A 123 17.16 -23.00 -7.50
N GLU A 124 17.88 -23.53 -8.47
CA GLU A 124 19.34 -23.63 -8.46
C GLU A 124 20.03 -22.25 -8.56
N LEU A 125 19.43 -21.30 -9.28
CA LEU A 125 19.81 -19.88 -9.26
C LEU A 125 19.53 -19.19 -7.90
N GLY A 126 18.77 -19.81 -7.00
CA GLY A 126 18.30 -19.19 -5.75
C GLY A 126 17.19 -18.14 -5.97
N ALA A 127 16.53 -18.14 -7.13
CA ALA A 127 15.58 -17.11 -7.56
C ALA A 127 14.35 -16.95 -6.63
N PHE A 128 14.04 -17.94 -5.80
CA PHE A 128 12.95 -17.88 -4.81
C PHE A 128 13.37 -17.21 -3.49
N GLY A 129 14.67 -17.02 -3.24
CA GLY A 129 15.23 -16.55 -1.97
C GLY A 129 16.15 -15.33 -2.08
N LEU A 130 16.09 -14.57 -3.18
CA LEU A 130 17.09 -13.55 -3.52
C LEU A 130 17.31 -12.52 -2.40
N GLN A 131 16.24 -12.01 -1.79
CA GLN A 131 16.30 -11.03 -0.70
C GLN A 131 16.17 -11.63 0.70
N VAL A 132 16.19 -12.97 0.83
CA VAL A 132 16.21 -13.64 2.13
C VAL A 132 17.66 -13.60 2.65
N PRO A 133 17.91 -13.24 3.92
CA PRO A 133 19.25 -13.26 4.50
C PRO A 133 19.92 -14.64 4.42
N GLU A 134 21.24 -14.67 4.28
CA GLU A 134 22.02 -15.92 4.17
C GLU A 134 21.85 -16.83 5.39
N GLU A 135 21.74 -16.26 6.61
CA GLU A 135 21.52 -17.01 7.85
C GLU A 135 20.12 -17.66 7.94
N LEU A 136 19.25 -17.39 6.96
CA LEU A 136 17.94 -18.00 6.76
C LEU A 136 17.88 -18.84 5.46
N GLY A 137 19.02 -19.09 4.81
CA GLY A 137 19.13 -19.91 3.59
C GLY A 137 18.81 -19.17 2.29
N GLY A 138 18.87 -17.83 2.28
CA GLY A 138 18.72 -17.02 1.07
C GLY A 138 20.03 -16.53 0.47
N VAL A 139 19.93 -15.65 -0.53
CA VAL A 139 21.07 -15.07 -1.28
C VAL A 139 21.51 -13.70 -0.72
N GLY A 140 20.79 -13.14 0.25
CA GLY A 140 21.21 -11.91 0.96
C GLY A 140 21.17 -10.60 0.16
N LEU A 141 20.57 -10.58 -1.05
CA LEU A 141 20.68 -9.45 -1.97
C LEU A 141 19.97 -8.18 -1.48
N THR A 142 20.69 -7.05 -1.59
CA THR A 142 20.14 -5.70 -1.45
C THR A 142 19.06 -5.41 -2.49
N ASN A 143 18.26 -4.36 -2.28
CA ASN A 143 17.25 -3.92 -3.26
C ASN A 143 17.84 -3.59 -4.64
N THR A 144 19.07 -3.08 -4.71
CA THR A 144 19.73 -2.73 -5.99
C THR A 144 20.25 -3.96 -6.72
N GLN A 145 20.83 -4.93 -6.02
CA GLN A 145 21.21 -6.22 -6.61
C GLN A 145 19.97 -7.01 -7.08
N TYR A 146 18.92 -7.04 -6.25
CA TYR A 146 17.63 -7.63 -6.62
C TYR A 146 17.03 -6.97 -7.87
N ALA A 147 17.02 -5.63 -7.93
CA ALA A 147 16.55 -4.90 -9.09
C ALA A 147 17.25 -5.36 -10.38
N ARG A 148 18.58 -5.43 -10.38
CA ARG A 148 19.36 -5.85 -11.56
C ARG A 148 19.04 -7.28 -12.02
N LEU A 149 18.77 -8.22 -11.10
CA LEU A 149 18.31 -9.55 -11.49
C LEU A 149 16.87 -9.56 -12.01
N THR A 150 15.97 -8.75 -11.42
CA THR A 150 14.59 -8.63 -11.93
C THR A 150 14.50 -7.95 -13.30
N GLU A 151 15.46 -7.08 -13.66
CA GLU A 151 15.57 -6.54 -15.02
C GLU A 151 15.88 -7.64 -16.04
N ILE A 152 16.74 -8.60 -15.71
CA ILE A 152 17.07 -9.74 -16.58
C ILE A 152 15.84 -10.62 -16.78
N VAL A 153 15.15 -10.98 -15.68
CA VAL A 153 13.94 -11.81 -15.77
C VAL A 153 12.85 -11.09 -16.56
N GLY A 154 12.53 -9.84 -16.21
CA GLY A 154 11.48 -9.07 -16.89
C GLY A 154 11.80 -8.68 -18.33
N GLY A 155 13.08 -8.65 -18.71
CA GLY A 155 13.53 -8.46 -20.10
C GLY A 155 13.40 -9.71 -20.98
N ASN A 156 13.22 -10.90 -20.39
CA ASN A 156 13.04 -12.16 -21.11
C ASN A 156 11.61 -12.71 -20.99
N ASP A 157 11.04 -12.74 -19.78
CA ASP A 157 9.75 -13.37 -19.49
C ASP A 157 9.06 -12.72 -18.29
N LEU A 158 7.99 -11.96 -18.56
CA LEU A 158 7.17 -11.34 -17.52
C LEU A 158 6.25 -12.34 -16.81
N GLY A 159 5.91 -13.48 -17.41
CA GLY A 159 5.14 -14.55 -16.77
C GLY A 159 5.94 -15.20 -15.64
N VAL A 160 7.18 -15.61 -15.95
CA VAL A 160 8.17 -16.06 -14.95
C VAL A 160 8.46 -14.95 -13.93
N GLY A 161 8.60 -13.70 -14.39
CA GLY A 161 8.76 -12.53 -13.53
C GLY A 161 7.66 -12.36 -12.49
N ILE A 162 6.39 -12.56 -12.86
CA ILE A 162 5.26 -12.56 -11.92
C ILE A 162 5.28 -13.81 -11.05
N PHE A 163 5.60 -14.99 -11.58
CA PHE A 163 5.66 -16.24 -10.81
C PHE A 163 6.66 -16.14 -9.63
N ILE A 164 7.91 -15.75 -9.88
CA ILE A 164 8.91 -15.56 -8.82
C ILE A 164 8.70 -14.26 -8.02
N GLY A 165 8.16 -13.23 -8.67
CA GLY A 165 7.91 -11.92 -8.06
C GLY A 165 6.80 -11.98 -7.02
N ALA A 166 5.65 -12.59 -7.35
CA ALA A 166 4.53 -12.76 -6.44
C ALA A 166 4.96 -13.55 -5.18
N HIS A 167 5.80 -14.57 -5.35
CA HIS A 167 6.36 -15.35 -4.25
C HIS A 167 7.15 -14.49 -3.24
N GLN A 168 8.14 -13.71 -3.70
CA GLN A 168 9.12 -13.07 -2.80
C GLN A 168 8.94 -11.56 -2.59
N SER A 169 8.50 -10.81 -3.61
CA SER A 169 8.39 -9.36 -3.55
C SER A 169 7.20 -8.92 -2.68
N ILE A 170 6.15 -9.76 -2.64
CA ILE A 170 4.94 -9.57 -1.83
C ILE A 170 4.61 -10.78 -0.95
N GLY A 171 4.65 -12.02 -1.46
CA GLY A 171 4.12 -13.22 -0.80
C GLY A 171 4.69 -13.48 0.59
N PHE A 172 5.99 -13.72 0.70
CA PHE A 172 6.66 -13.80 2.01
C PHE A 172 7.26 -12.47 2.50
N LYS A 173 7.16 -11.37 1.73
CA LYS A 173 7.78 -10.08 2.07
C LYS A 173 7.37 -9.57 3.46
N GLY A 174 6.12 -9.80 3.87
CA GLY A 174 5.64 -9.48 5.22
C GLY A 174 6.40 -10.23 6.33
N ILE A 175 6.86 -11.46 6.09
CA ILE A 175 7.68 -12.22 7.03
C ILE A 175 9.07 -11.58 7.16
N LEU A 176 9.67 -11.13 6.06
CA LEU A 176 10.95 -10.39 6.12
C LEU A 176 10.83 -9.05 6.84
N LEU A 177 9.79 -8.26 6.53
CA LEU A 177 9.65 -6.90 7.08
C LEU A 177 9.17 -6.87 8.53
N VAL A 178 8.19 -7.68 8.91
CA VAL A 178 7.53 -7.62 10.23
C VAL A 178 7.39 -8.98 10.94
N GLY A 179 7.98 -10.05 10.39
CA GLY A 179 7.99 -11.37 11.03
C GLY A 179 8.85 -11.40 12.30
N THR A 180 8.36 -12.08 13.33
CA THR A 180 9.15 -12.35 14.55
C THR A 180 10.31 -13.30 14.22
N PRO A 181 11.40 -13.32 15.01
CA PRO A 181 12.54 -14.23 14.76
C PRO A 181 12.12 -15.71 14.63
N LYS A 182 11.11 -16.16 15.40
CA LYS A 182 10.55 -17.51 15.29
C LYS A 182 9.77 -17.75 13.98
N LYS A 183 9.10 -16.73 13.43
CA LYS A 183 8.42 -16.81 12.13
C LYS A 183 9.37 -16.73 10.93
N LYS A 184 10.53 -16.08 11.09
CA LYS A 184 11.57 -16.00 10.06
C LYS A 184 12.38 -17.29 9.92
N LYS A 185 12.49 -18.07 10.99
CA LYS A 185 13.27 -19.34 11.07
C LYS A 185 12.45 -20.63 10.86
N LYS A 186 11.14 -20.53 10.60
CA LYS A 186 10.22 -21.68 10.49
C LYS A 186 9.61 -21.74 9.11
#